data_AF-A0A8T5TAC4-F1
#
_entry.id   AF-A0A8T5TAC4-F1
#
_cell.length_a   1.000
_cell.length_b   1.000
_cell.length_c   1.000
_cell.angle_alpha   90.00
_cell.angle_beta   90.00
_cell.angle_gamma   90.00
#
_symmetry.space_group_name_H-M   'P 1'
#
loop_
_entity.id
_entity.type
_entity.pdbx_description
1 polymer ?
#
loop_
_entity_poly.entity_id
_entity_poly.type
_entity_poly.pdbx_seq_one_letter_code
_entity_poly.pdbx_strand_id
1 'polypeptide(L)'
;EDIIKNLAKKMDYMFETFETAKKTNQISLISKINNNIENELKYSIFQIKRLNNLDKIQKSALIFNSYERLEILKTLREYPRPKKEVREILERVKENPNLDVLLEPFLELNLIRRDWIKGKRDKRTGLTQNQGEYLFLTKDIELIRIPNYELLDHLKDSKHELYSKYEAKVLDFFSKYDPKTQTIEERKKISSILLNPDIYDLFAMLRNKFYPKDKIPNIFSEFADAELILEDLIHHQIVTEIKDQKERPWLLLLTDIQPIIFFPEYLLNNIKDAYHSEDVKKKIPLEVAKKALDLLEVAYPEKIEF
;
A
#
# COMPACT_ATOMS: atom_id res chain seq x y z
N GLU A 1 -1.22 -14.26 -3.12
CA GLU A 1 -1.22 -15.58 -2.46
C GLU A 1 -2.55 -15.82 -1.75
N ASP A 2 -3.03 -14.90 -0.92
CA ASP A 2 -4.28 -15.06 -0.15
C ASP A 2 -5.53 -15.27 -1.02
N ILE A 3 -5.66 -14.56 -2.15
CA ILE A 3 -6.75 -14.78 -3.10
C ILE A 3 -6.77 -16.23 -3.59
N ILE A 4 -5.60 -16.77 -3.94
CA ILE A 4 -5.47 -18.15 -4.44
C ILE A 4 -5.77 -19.15 -3.32
N LYS A 5 -5.31 -18.90 -2.10
CA LYS A 5 -5.62 -19.74 -0.93
C LYS A 5 -7.12 -19.73 -0.59
N ASN A 6 -7.76 -18.57 -0.65
CA ASN A 6 -9.20 -18.43 -0.42
C ASN A 6 -10.00 -19.09 -1.54
N LEU A 7 -9.61 -18.91 -2.80
CA LEU A 7 -10.21 -19.62 -3.94
C LEU A 7 -10.08 -21.13 -3.74
N ALA A 8 -8.90 -21.65 -3.40
CA ALA A 8 -8.69 -23.08 -3.16
C ALA A 8 -9.62 -23.63 -2.08
N LYS A 9 -9.69 -22.98 -0.90
CA LYS A 9 -10.60 -23.38 0.18
C LYS A 9 -12.07 -23.39 -0.25
N LYS A 10 -12.51 -22.35 -0.98
CA LYS A 10 -13.88 -22.26 -1.49
C LYS A 10 -14.16 -23.35 -2.52
N MET A 11 -13.20 -23.61 -3.42
CA MET A 11 -13.29 -24.67 -4.42
C MET A 11 -13.41 -26.04 -3.74
N ASP A 12 -12.60 -26.34 -2.73
CA ASP A 12 -12.65 -27.60 -1.98
C ASP A 12 -14.06 -27.85 -1.41
N TYR A 13 -14.62 -26.85 -0.72
CA TYR A 13 -16.00 -26.93 -0.19
C TYR A 13 -17.04 -27.15 -1.29
N MET A 14 -16.93 -26.43 -2.41
CA MET A 14 -17.84 -26.59 -3.54
C MET A 14 -17.73 -27.96 -4.20
N PHE A 15 -16.52 -28.53 -4.30
CA PHE A 15 -16.30 -29.87 -4.84
C PHE A 15 -16.87 -30.95 -3.92
N GLU A 16 -16.71 -30.84 -2.60
CA GLU A 16 -17.35 -31.75 -1.64
C GLU A 16 -18.89 -31.73 -1.76
N THR A 17 -19.45 -30.53 -1.89
CA THR A 17 -20.89 -30.34 -2.07
C THR A 17 -21.36 -30.89 -3.42
N PHE A 18 -20.57 -30.71 -4.47
CA PHE A 18 -20.84 -31.24 -5.81
C PHE A 18 -20.88 -32.77 -5.82
N GLU A 19 -19.88 -33.43 -5.21
CA GLU A 19 -19.82 -34.88 -5.10
C GLU A 19 -21.03 -35.45 -4.36
N THR A 20 -21.49 -34.75 -3.32
CA THR A 20 -22.70 -35.12 -2.57
C THR A 20 -23.97 -34.94 -3.41
N ALA A 21 -24.09 -33.82 -4.13
CA ALA A 21 -25.22 -33.54 -5.02
C ALA A 21 -25.31 -34.53 -6.20
N LYS A 22 -24.15 -34.94 -6.73
CA LYS A 22 -24.02 -35.93 -7.80
C LYS A 22 -24.44 -37.32 -7.33
N LYS A 23 -24.02 -37.76 -6.14
CA LYS A 23 -24.44 -39.03 -5.54
C LYS A 23 -25.95 -39.09 -5.28
N THR A 24 -26.58 -37.95 -5.02
CA THR A 24 -28.01 -37.83 -4.73
C THR A 24 -28.87 -37.43 -5.94
N ASN A 25 -28.28 -37.37 -7.16
CA ASN A 25 -28.94 -36.98 -8.41
C ASN A 25 -29.72 -35.65 -8.36
N GLN A 26 -29.26 -34.68 -7.57
CA GLN A 26 -29.90 -33.37 -7.46
C GLN A 26 -29.45 -32.42 -8.58
N ILE A 27 -30.05 -32.57 -9.77
CA ILE A 27 -29.65 -31.84 -11.00
C ILE A 27 -29.69 -30.30 -10.82
N SER A 28 -30.70 -29.78 -10.12
CA SER A 28 -30.82 -28.33 -9.85
C SER A 28 -29.68 -27.82 -8.95
N LEU A 29 -29.28 -28.61 -7.96
CA LEU A 29 -28.16 -28.28 -7.07
C LEU A 29 -26.82 -28.34 -7.82
N ILE A 30 -26.63 -29.34 -8.69
CA ILE A 30 -25.44 -29.46 -9.56
C ILE A 30 -25.30 -28.21 -10.45
N SER A 31 -26.39 -27.77 -11.11
CA SER A 31 -26.36 -26.57 -11.95
C SER A 31 -26.03 -25.30 -11.14
N LYS A 32 -26.60 -25.17 -9.93
CA LYS A 32 -26.28 -24.05 -9.02
C LYS A 32 -24.80 -24.05 -8.61
N ILE A 33 -24.24 -25.22 -8.28
CA ILE A 33 -22.83 -25.34 -7.89
C ILE A 33 -21.92 -25.00 -9.07
N ASN A 34 -22.21 -25.49 -10.28
CA ASN A 34 -21.42 -25.15 -11.46
C ASN A 34 -21.40 -23.64 -11.73
N ASN A 35 -22.56 -22.97 -11.65
CA ASN A 35 -22.63 -21.51 -11.79
C ASN A 35 -21.80 -20.79 -10.71
N ASN A 36 -21.86 -21.27 -9.45
CA ASN A 36 -21.08 -20.70 -8.36
C ASN A 36 -19.57 -20.86 -8.59
N ILE A 37 -19.12 -22.04 -9.06
CA ILE A 37 -17.71 -22.29 -9.39
C ILE A 37 -17.25 -21.35 -10.50
N GLU A 38 -18.04 -21.24 -11.58
CA GLU A 38 -17.71 -20.35 -12.69
C GLU A 38 -17.60 -18.89 -12.24
N ASN A 39 -18.51 -18.43 -11.39
CA ASN A 39 -18.51 -17.07 -10.86
C ASN A 39 -17.30 -16.81 -9.93
N GLU A 40 -16.95 -17.74 -9.04
CA GLU A 40 -15.79 -17.60 -8.16
C GLU A 40 -14.46 -17.60 -8.93
N LEU A 41 -14.35 -18.40 -9.99
CA LEU A 41 -13.20 -18.37 -10.90
C LEU A 41 -13.12 -17.03 -11.65
N LYS A 42 -14.22 -16.56 -12.24
CA LYS A 42 -14.28 -15.26 -12.91
C LYS A 42 -13.88 -14.13 -11.96
N TYR A 43 -14.41 -14.16 -10.74
CA TYR A 43 -14.11 -13.17 -9.71
C TYR A 43 -12.63 -13.18 -9.32
N SER A 44 -12.06 -14.36 -9.04
CA SER A 44 -10.65 -14.47 -8.68
C SER A 44 -9.72 -14.03 -9.82
N ILE A 45 -10.04 -14.38 -11.06
CA ILE A 45 -9.31 -13.91 -12.25
C ILE A 45 -9.40 -12.38 -12.37
N PHE A 46 -10.58 -11.81 -12.16
CA PHE A 46 -10.79 -10.37 -12.18
C PHE A 46 -9.95 -9.67 -11.11
N GLN A 47 -9.94 -10.16 -9.87
CA GLN A 47 -9.11 -9.62 -8.80
C GLN A 47 -7.62 -9.71 -9.14
N ILE A 48 -7.14 -10.85 -9.67
CA ILE A 48 -5.75 -11.02 -10.11
C ILE A 48 -5.39 -10.00 -11.20
N LYS A 49 -6.26 -9.81 -12.20
CA LYS A 49 -6.04 -8.83 -13.27
C LYS A 49 -5.93 -7.40 -12.72
N ARG A 50 -6.71 -7.05 -11.70
CA ARG A 50 -6.62 -5.74 -11.04
C ARG A 50 -5.32 -5.58 -10.27
N LEU A 51 -4.88 -6.61 -9.56
CA LEU A 51 -3.59 -6.61 -8.88
C LEU A 51 -2.38 -6.53 -9.81
N ASN A 52 -2.53 -6.88 -11.10
CA ASN A 52 -1.47 -6.67 -12.09
C ASN A 52 -1.36 -5.20 -12.56
N ASN A 53 -2.42 -4.40 -12.42
CA ASN A 53 -2.50 -3.03 -12.93
C ASN A 53 -2.83 -2.05 -11.80
N LEU A 54 -2.07 -2.14 -10.70
CA LEU A 54 -2.23 -1.24 -9.56
C LEU A 54 -1.86 0.20 -9.95
N ASP A 55 -2.65 1.16 -9.49
CA ASP A 55 -2.25 2.56 -9.58
C ASP A 55 -1.21 2.94 -8.53
N LYS A 56 -0.77 4.21 -8.54
CA LYS A 56 0.27 4.69 -7.61
C LYS A 56 -0.13 4.54 -6.14
N ILE A 57 -1.41 4.71 -5.81
CA ILE A 57 -1.90 4.63 -4.43
C ILE A 57 -1.85 3.18 -3.97
N GLN A 58 -2.33 2.26 -4.79
CA GLN A 58 -2.32 0.84 -4.48
C GLN A 58 -0.89 0.27 -4.46
N LYS A 59 0.01 0.72 -5.35
CA LYS A 59 1.45 0.40 -5.28
C LYS A 59 2.09 0.87 -3.98
N SER A 60 1.69 2.06 -3.49
CA SER A 60 2.15 2.56 -2.20
C SER A 60 1.59 1.71 -1.06
N ALA A 61 0.31 1.35 -1.12
CA ALA A 61 -0.32 0.44 -0.16
C ALA A 61 0.38 -0.94 -0.12
N LEU A 62 0.90 -1.46 -1.24
CA LEU A 62 1.70 -2.70 -1.22
C LEU A 62 2.93 -2.61 -0.32
N ILE A 63 3.57 -1.44 -0.25
CA ILE A 63 4.73 -1.19 0.62
C ILE A 63 4.27 -1.25 2.08
N PHE A 64 3.25 -0.49 2.42
CA PHE A 64 2.78 -0.36 3.80
C PHE A 64 1.99 -1.57 4.31
N ASN A 65 1.52 -2.48 3.45
CA ASN A 65 0.84 -3.71 3.84
C ASN A 65 1.80 -4.89 4.16
N SER A 66 3.10 -4.79 3.83
CA SER A 66 4.08 -5.86 4.01
C SER A 66 5.13 -5.50 5.06
N TYR A 67 5.33 -6.37 6.05
CA TYR A 67 6.38 -6.16 7.06
C TYR A 67 7.77 -6.16 6.42
N GLU A 68 7.98 -7.02 5.43
CA GLU A 68 9.24 -7.13 4.68
C GLU A 68 9.52 -5.84 3.91
N ARG A 69 8.51 -5.26 3.25
CA ARG A 69 8.68 -3.98 2.55
C ARG A 69 8.89 -2.81 3.51
N LEU A 70 8.20 -2.80 4.65
CA LEU A 70 8.47 -1.81 5.70
C LEU A 70 9.89 -1.92 6.25
N GLU A 71 10.42 -3.13 6.42
CA GLU A 71 11.80 -3.34 6.87
C GLU A 71 12.82 -2.94 5.79
N ILE A 72 12.55 -3.18 4.50
CA ILE A 72 13.35 -2.63 3.40
C ILE A 72 13.37 -1.10 3.49
N LEU A 73 12.20 -0.47 3.59
CA LEU A 73 12.09 0.99 3.63
C LEU A 73 12.89 1.54 4.82
N LYS A 74 12.66 1.03 6.02
CA LYS A 74 13.39 1.39 7.24
C LYS A 74 14.90 1.22 7.09
N THR A 75 15.35 0.11 6.54
CA THR A 75 16.78 -0.17 6.31
C THR A 75 17.41 0.86 5.37
N LEU A 76 16.72 1.21 4.28
CA LEU A 76 17.22 2.15 3.28
C LEU A 76 17.10 3.62 3.73
N ARG A 77 16.26 3.92 4.74
CA ARG A 77 16.23 5.23 5.41
C ARG A 77 17.47 5.49 6.25
N GLU A 78 18.18 4.44 6.69
CA GLU A 78 19.46 4.62 7.36
C GLU A 78 20.52 5.06 6.35
N TYR A 79 20.89 4.22 5.39
CA TYR A 79 21.88 4.54 4.37
C TYR A 79 21.84 3.45 3.27
N PRO A 80 22.50 3.68 2.11
CA PRO A 80 22.54 2.69 1.04
C PRO A 80 23.14 1.36 1.50
N ARG A 81 22.51 0.25 1.12
CA ARG A 81 22.94 -1.11 1.49
C ARG A 81 23.19 -1.99 0.27
N PRO A 82 24.14 -2.94 0.36
CA PRO A 82 24.21 -4.03 -0.59
C PRO A 82 22.89 -4.80 -0.64
N LYS A 83 22.43 -5.17 -1.84
CA LYS A 83 21.22 -5.99 -2.03
C LYS A 83 21.28 -7.30 -1.25
N LYS A 84 22.49 -7.90 -1.14
CA LYS A 84 22.73 -9.12 -0.37
C LYS A 84 22.44 -8.90 1.13
N GLU A 85 22.88 -7.79 1.70
CA GLU A 85 22.67 -7.47 3.11
C GLU A 85 21.19 -7.23 3.41
N VAL A 86 20.47 -6.55 2.52
CA VAL A 86 19.01 -6.37 2.65
C VAL A 86 18.29 -7.73 2.61
N ARG A 87 18.74 -8.67 1.77
CA ARG A 87 18.21 -10.04 1.77
C ARG A 87 18.45 -10.75 3.11
N GLU A 88 19.67 -10.67 3.64
CA GLU A 88 20.04 -11.29 4.93
C GLU A 88 19.23 -10.71 6.11
N ILE A 89 18.87 -9.42 6.06
CA ILE A 89 17.98 -8.79 7.05
C ILE A 89 16.57 -9.39 6.94
N LEU A 90 16.04 -9.54 5.73
CA LEU A 90 14.70 -10.06 5.50
C LEU A 90 14.55 -11.55 5.79
N GLU A 91 15.62 -12.34 5.62
CA GLU A 91 15.64 -13.77 5.97
C GLU A 91 15.38 -14.02 7.46
N ARG A 92 15.60 -13.02 8.32
CA ARG A 92 15.26 -13.08 9.75
C ARG A 92 13.75 -12.97 10.00
N VAL A 93 13.01 -12.41 9.04
CA VAL A 93 11.57 -12.17 9.12
C VAL A 93 10.80 -13.25 8.37
N LYS A 94 11.30 -13.68 7.21
CA LYS A 94 10.65 -14.66 6.33
C LYS A 94 11.69 -15.55 5.67
N GLU A 95 11.42 -16.85 5.65
CA GLU A 95 12.26 -17.82 4.96
C GLU A 95 12.25 -17.57 3.43
N ASN A 96 13.43 -17.52 2.82
CA ASN A 96 13.64 -17.36 1.37
C ASN A 96 12.84 -16.20 0.72
N PRO A 97 13.06 -14.93 1.14
CA PRO A 97 12.31 -13.80 0.60
C PRO A 97 12.73 -13.53 -0.85
N ASN A 98 11.74 -13.47 -1.75
CA ASN A 98 11.98 -13.01 -3.13
C ASN A 98 12.13 -11.49 -3.16
N LEU A 99 13.37 -11.02 -2.97
CA LEU A 99 13.70 -9.60 -2.89
C LEU A 99 13.32 -8.83 -4.16
N ASP A 100 13.41 -9.42 -5.35
CA ASP A 100 13.09 -8.71 -6.59
C ASP A 100 11.59 -8.35 -6.67
N VAL A 101 10.70 -9.25 -6.22
CA VAL A 101 9.25 -9.01 -6.09
C VAL A 101 8.93 -8.02 -4.97
N LEU A 102 9.69 -8.06 -3.88
CA LEU A 102 9.50 -7.11 -2.77
C LEU A 102 9.86 -5.68 -3.17
N LEU A 103 10.91 -5.52 -4.00
CA LEU A 103 11.41 -4.23 -4.47
C LEU A 103 10.61 -3.62 -5.63
N GLU A 104 9.76 -4.40 -6.31
CA GLU A 104 9.03 -3.95 -7.50
C GLU A 104 8.20 -2.66 -7.24
N PRO A 105 7.37 -2.54 -6.19
CA PRO A 105 6.63 -1.30 -5.94
C PRO A 105 7.54 -0.09 -5.70
N PHE A 106 8.72 -0.28 -5.09
CA PHE A 106 9.68 0.79 -4.85
C PHE A 106 10.32 1.30 -6.14
N LEU A 107 10.59 0.40 -7.09
CA LEU A 107 11.13 0.76 -8.40
C LEU A 107 10.08 1.48 -9.25
N GLU A 108 8.86 0.95 -9.30
CA GLU A 108 7.78 1.54 -10.08
C GLU A 108 7.37 2.93 -9.59
N LEU A 109 7.45 3.17 -8.28
CA LEU A 109 7.24 4.48 -7.67
C LEU A 109 8.49 5.37 -7.73
N ASN A 110 9.60 4.90 -8.31
CA ASN A 110 10.89 5.60 -8.36
C ASN A 110 11.40 6.05 -6.98
N LEU A 111 11.16 5.25 -5.95
CA LEU A 111 11.65 5.50 -4.58
C LEU A 111 13.11 5.07 -4.46
N ILE A 112 13.48 3.96 -5.10
CA ILE A 112 14.82 3.39 -5.03
C ILE A 112 15.48 3.29 -6.40
N ARG A 113 16.83 3.26 -6.40
CA ARG A 113 17.67 2.90 -7.54
C ARG A 113 18.54 1.70 -7.18
N ARG A 114 18.79 0.85 -8.17
CA ARG A 114 19.76 -0.25 -8.10
C ARG A 114 20.97 0.14 -8.92
N ASP A 115 22.17 0.00 -8.36
CA ASP A 115 23.40 0.25 -9.10
C ASP A 115 24.53 -0.68 -8.67
N TRP A 116 25.45 -0.95 -9.59
CA TRP A 116 26.59 -1.82 -9.36
C TRP A 116 27.82 -1.02 -8.92
N ILE A 117 28.37 -1.37 -7.77
CA ILE A 117 29.57 -0.76 -7.21
C ILE A 117 30.77 -1.68 -7.48
N LYS A 118 31.83 -1.11 -8.07
CA LYS A 118 33.02 -1.88 -8.46
C LYS A 118 33.82 -2.34 -7.25
N GLY A 119 33.76 -1.58 -6.15
CA GLY A 119 34.46 -1.91 -4.92
C GLY A 119 35.96 -1.62 -5.03
N LYS A 120 36.68 -1.86 -3.92
CA LYS A 120 38.12 -1.58 -3.84
C LYS A 120 38.91 -2.87 -3.76
N ARG A 121 39.85 -3.06 -4.70
CA ARG A 121 40.78 -4.19 -4.68
C ARG A 121 41.86 -3.96 -3.63
N ASP A 122 41.96 -4.90 -2.70
CA ASP A 122 43.07 -4.94 -1.74
C ASP A 122 44.34 -5.37 -2.49
N LYS A 123 45.36 -4.51 -2.44
CA LYS A 123 46.65 -4.72 -3.12
C LYS A 123 47.43 -5.92 -2.55
N ARG A 124 47.17 -6.32 -1.30
CA ARG A 124 47.90 -7.39 -0.60
C ARG A 124 47.23 -8.74 -0.75
N THR A 125 45.90 -8.80 -0.65
CA THR A 125 45.14 -10.06 -0.74
C THR A 125 44.59 -10.32 -2.14
N GLY A 126 44.56 -9.31 -3.01
CA GLY A 126 43.99 -9.41 -4.36
C GLY A 126 42.46 -9.42 -4.41
N LEU A 127 41.80 -9.49 -3.25
CA LEU A 127 40.34 -9.54 -3.10
C LEU A 127 39.71 -8.16 -3.26
N THR A 128 38.59 -8.09 -3.97
CA THR A 128 37.79 -6.86 -4.10
C THR A 128 36.78 -6.79 -2.96
N GLN A 129 36.92 -5.77 -2.11
CA GLN A 129 35.97 -5.52 -1.02
C GLN A 129 34.85 -4.61 -1.50
N ASN A 130 33.64 -4.82 -0.96
CA ASN A 130 32.45 -3.99 -1.17
C ASN A 130 31.93 -3.91 -2.62
N GLN A 131 32.30 -4.88 -3.46
CA GLN A 131 31.76 -5.04 -4.80
C GLN A 131 30.36 -5.66 -4.76
N GLY A 132 29.43 -5.15 -5.56
CA GLY A 132 28.11 -5.76 -5.75
C GLY A 132 27.02 -4.77 -6.14
N GLU A 133 25.79 -5.28 -6.21
CA GLU A 133 24.58 -4.48 -6.43
C GLU A 133 24.15 -3.82 -5.10
N TYR A 134 23.99 -2.50 -5.11
CA TYR A 134 23.52 -1.69 -3.99
C TYR A 134 22.13 -1.12 -4.27
N LEU A 135 21.38 -0.92 -3.19
CA LEU A 135 20.08 -0.28 -3.18
C LEU A 135 20.24 1.12 -2.59
N PHE A 136 19.75 2.12 -3.31
CA PHE A 136 19.82 3.53 -2.95
C PHE A 136 18.40 4.08 -2.82
N LEU A 137 18.05 4.63 -1.65
CA LEU A 137 16.82 5.41 -1.51
C LEU A 137 17.05 6.79 -2.16
N THR A 138 16.18 7.16 -3.08
CA THR A 138 16.23 8.45 -3.80
C THR A 138 15.06 9.35 -3.43
N LYS A 139 13.93 8.76 -3.07
CA LYS A 139 12.76 9.43 -2.53
C LYS A 139 12.19 8.59 -1.40
N ASP A 140 11.74 9.24 -0.34
CA ASP A 140 11.00 8.56 0.72
C ASP A 140 9.50 8.72 0.51
N ILE A 141 8.72 7.89 1.18
CA ILE A 141 7.27 7.82 1.04
C ILE A 141 6.60 7.70 2.40
N GLU A 142 5.48 8.37 2.57
CA GLU A 142 4.54 8.16 3.66
C GLU A 142 3.13 8.02 3.11
N LEU A 143 2.33 7.12 3.68
CA LEU A 143 0.92 6.97 3.35
C LEU A 143 0.11 7.70 4.42
N ILE A 144 -0.46 8.84 4.04
CA ILE A 144 -1.14 9.72 4.99
C ILE A 144 -2.62 9.83 4.69
N ARG A 145 -3.37 10.26 5.70
CA ARG A 145 -4.77 10.68 5.56
C ARG A 145 -4.83 12.20 5.41
N ILE A 146 -5.66 12.67 4.49
CA ILE A 146 -5.92 14.10 4.28
C ILE A 146 -7.43 14.36 4.21
N PRO A 147 -7.87 15.60 4.51
CA PRO A 147 -9.24 16.00 4.27
C PRO A 147 -9.60 15.84 2.79
N ASN A 148 -10.82 15.39 2.51
CA ASN A 148 -11.34 15.38 1.15
C ASN A 148 -11.82 16.81 0.79
N TYR A 149 -10.90 17.63 0.30
CA TYR A 149 -11.18 19.00 -0.11
C TYR A 149 -12.20 19.08 -1.26
N GLU A 150 -12.13 18.17 -2.24
CA GLU A 150 -13.08 18.14 -3.37
C GLU A 150 -14.52 18.00 -2.87
N LEU A 151 -14.75 17.11 -1.90
CA LEU A 151 -16.08 16.90 -1.32
C LEU A 151 -16.51 18.06 -0.42
N LEU A 152 -15.60 18.64 0.36
CA LEU A 152 -15.88 19.84 1.16
C LEU A 152 -16.31 21.01 0.27
N ASP A 153 -15.54 21.30 -0.77
CA ASP A 153 -15.81 22.39 -1.71
C ASP A 153 -17.12 22.16 -2.45
N HIS A 154 -17.36 20.92 -2.95
CA HIS A 154 -18.62 20.58 -3.61
C HIS A 154 -19.83 20.79 -2.70
N LEU A 155 -19.80 20.32 -1.44
CA LEU A 155 -20.89 20.50 -0.49
C LEU A 155 -21.10 21.99 -0.13
N LYS A 156 -20.02 22.76 -0.03
CA LYS A 156 -20.06 24.20 0.26
C LYS A 156 -20.68 24.99 -0.88
N ASP A 157 -20.19 24.76 -2.10
CA ASP A 157 -20.60 25.50 -3.31
C ASP A 157 -22.05 25.19 -3.68
N SER A 158 -22.47 23.93 -3.52
CA SER A 158 -23.86 23.52 -3.70
C SER A 158 -24.78 23.94 -2.54
N LYS A 159 -24.22 24.51 -1.45
CA LYS A 159 -24.93 24.85 -0.21
C LYS A 159 -25.72 23.66 0.33
N HIS A 160 -25.14 22.47 0.24
CA HIS A 160 -25.80 21.23 0.65
C HIS A 160 -25.99 21.20 2.17
N GLU A 161 -27.12 20.69 2.62
CA GLU A 161 -27.48 20.65 4.05
C GLU A 161 -26.52 19.84 4.94
N LEU A 162 -25.77 18.93 4.32
CA LEU A 162 -24.81 18.07 5.00
C LEU A 162 -23.49 18.77 5.32
N TYR A 163 -23.21 19.92 4.68
CA TYR A 163 -21.92 20.61 4.75
C TYR A 163 -21.47 20.86 6.19
N SER A 164 -22.28 21.55 7.01
CA SER A 164 -21.86 21.92 8.38
C SER A 164 -21.61 20.70 9.27
N LYS A 165 -22.40 19.63 9.12
CA LYS A 165 -22.19 18.39 9.89
C LYS A 165 -20.94 17.66 9.41
N TYR A 166 -20.69 17.65 8.10
CA TYR A 166 -19.52 17.01 7.51
C TYR A 166 -18.22 17.75 7.85
N GLU A 167 -18.21 19.06 7.70
CA GLU A 167 -17.09 19.92 8.09
C GLU A 167 -16.71 19.72 9.57
N ALA A 168 -17.69 19.68 10.47
CA ALA A 168 -17.44 19.41 11.88
C ALA A 168 -16.80 18.03 12.13
N LYS A 169 -17.23 16.99 11.40
CA LYS A 169 -16.64 15.64 11.49
C LYS A 169 -15.19 15.61 10.97
N VAL A 170 -14.94 16.27 9.85
CA VAL A 170 -13.60 16.39 9.27
C VAL A 170 -12.67 17.11 10.25
N LEU A 171 -13.10 18.26 10.79
CA LEU A 171 -12.33 19.02 11.77
C LEU A 171 -12.06 18.22 13.06
N ASP A 172 -13.08 17.51 13.59
CA ASP A 172 -12.90 16.68 14.80
C ASP A 172 -11.85 15.58 14.59
N PHE A 173 -11.86 14.91 13.43
CA PHE A 173 -10.85 13.90 13.10
C PHE A 173 -9.47 14.52 12.93
N PHE A 174 -9.33 15.51 12.04
CA PHE A 174 -8.02 16.06 11.66
C PHE A 174 -7.39 16.95 12.74
N SER A 175 -8.17 17.43 13.72
CA SER A 175 -7.61 18.09 14.91
C SER A 175 -6.83 17.15 15.83
N LYS A 176 -7.09 15.84 15.75
CA LYS A 176 -6.47 14.80 16.58
C LYS A 176 -5.50 13.92 15.80
N TYR A 177 -5.62 13.89 14.48
CA TYR A 177 -4.80 13.05 13.62
C TYR A 177 -3.39 13.63 13.45
N ASP A 178 -2.38 12.83 13.80
CA ASP A 178 -0.98 13.05 13.45
C ASP A 178 -0.46 11.85 12.65
N PRO A 179 -0.02 12.03 11.39
CA PRO A 179 0.54 10.94 10.59
C PRO A 179 1.77 10.30 11.23
N LYS A 180 2.51 11.01 12.10
CA LYS A 180 3.72 10.52 12.76
C LYS A 180 3.44 9.58 13.92
N THR A 181 2.27 9.69 14.56
CA THR A 181 1.90 8.84 15.70
C THR A 181 1.18 7.56 15.29
N GLN A 182 0.87 7.43 13.99
CA GLN A 182 0.15 6.28 13.47
C GLN A 182 0.98 5.00 13.56
N THR A 183 0.40 3.97 14.16
CA THR A 183 1.05 2.65 14.37
C THR A 183 1.25 1.90 13.05
N ILE A 184 2.16 0.93 13.06
CA ILE A 184 2.41 0.07 11.89
C ILE A 184 1.16 -0.73 11.55
N GLU A 185 0.47 -1.24 12.56
CA GLU A 185 -0.75 -2.04 12.44
C GLU A 185 -1.88 -1.25 11.79
N GLU A 186 -2.09 0.01 12.20
CA GLU A 186 -3.07 0.90 11.57
C GLU A 186 -2.73 1.18 10.11
N ARG A 187 -1.46 1.49 9.81
CA ARG A 187 -1.01 1.70 8.41
C ARG A 187 -1.22 0.47 7.55
N LYS A 188 -0.90 -0.72 8.09
CA LYS A 188 -1.15 -2.00 7.42
C LYS A 188 -2.62 -2.22 7.15
N LYS A 189 -3.49 -1.96 8.13
CA LYS A 189 -4.94 -2.13 7.96
C LYS A 189 -5.49 -1.18 6.90
N ILE A 190 -5.12 0.10 6.92
CA ILE A 190 -5.46 1.07 5.86
C ILE A 190 -4.98 0.60 4.49
N SER A 191 -3.75 0.10 4.42
CA SER A 191 -3.16 -0.39 3.17
C SER A 191 -3.89 -1.64 2.67
N SER A 192 -4.28 -2.55 3.56
CA SER A 192 -5.06 -3.73 3.20
C SER A 192 -6.44 -3.36 2.63
N ILE A 193 -7.04 -2.28 3.13
CA ILE A 193 -8.31 -1.73 2.64
C ILE A 193 -8.14 -1.20 1.20
N LEU A 194 -7.07 -0.45 0.92
CA LEU A 194 -6.78 0.07 -0.42
C LEU A 194 -6.43 -1.01 -1.45
N LEU A 195 -5.92 -2.16 -0.98
CA LEU A 195 -5.59 -3.31 -1.83
C LEU A 195 -6.79 -4.21 -2.11
N ASN A 196 -7.89 -4.06 -1.36
CA ASN A 196 -9.12 -4.76 -1.66
C ASN A 196 -9.81 -4.10 -2.87
N PRO A 197 -10.02 -4.81 -3.99
CA PRO A 197 -10.57 -4.23 -5.20
C PRO A 197 -11.97 -3.61 -5.03
N ASP A 198 -12.86 -4.30 -4.31
CA ASP A 198 -14.25 -3.88 -4.11
C ASP A 198 -14.29 -2.61 -3.24
N ILE A 199 -13.44 -2.56 -2.20
CA ILE A 199 -13.34 -1.39 -1.33
C ILE A 199 -12.66 -0.22 -2.05
N TYR A 200 -11.66 -0.50 -2.89
CA TYR A 200 -10.96 0.54 -3.63
C TYR A 200 -11.88 1.26 -4.63
N ASP A 201 -12.80 0.55 -5.27
CA ASP A 201 -13.80 1.16 -6.15
C ASP A 201 -14.76 2.08 -5.38
N LEU A 202 -15.23 1.62 -4.22
CA LEU A 202 -16.05 2.45 -3.34
C LEU A 202 -15.30 3.70 -2.92
N PHE A 203 -14.07 3.54 -2.45
CA PHE A 203 -13.20 4.62 -2.01
C PHE A 203 -12.97 5.63 -3.14
N ALA A 204 -12.60 5.18 -4.35
CA ALA A 204 -12.38 6.05 -5.50
C ALA A 204 -13.65 6.80 -5.91
N MET A 205 -14.81 6.15 -5.86
CA MET A 205 -16.10 6.77 -6.14
C MET A 205 -16.47 7.84 -5.10
N LEU A 206 -16.23 7.56 -3.80
CA LEU A 206 -16.55 8.48 -2.70
C LEU A 206 -15.63 9.70 -2.62
N ARG A 207 -14.51 9.74 -3.36
CA ARG A 207 -13.67 10.94 -3.46
C ARG A 207 -14.44 12.14 -4.02
N ASN A 208 -15.27 11.90 -5.03
CA ASN A 208 -15.96 12.96 -5.76
C ASN A 208 -17.48 12.98 -5.53
N LYS A 209 -18.02 11.96 -4.86
CA LYS A 209 -19.46 11.76 -4.71
C LYS A 209 -19.78 11.30 -3.30
N PHE A 210 -21.02 11.55 -2.90
CA PHE A 210 -21.61 11.09 -1.66
C PHE A 210 -22.98 10.51 -1.98
N TYR A 211 -23.38 9.49 -1.22
CA TYR A 211 -24.58 8.72 -1.55
C TYR A 211 -25.44 8.52 -0.32
N PRO A 212 -26.77 8.55 -0.46
CA PRO A 212 -27.63 7.94 0.55
C PRO A 212 -27.25 6.46 0.67
N LYS A 213 -27.22 5.91 1.89
CA LYS A 213 -26.78 4.53 2.14
C LYS A 213 -27.56 3.50 1.31
N ASP A 214 -28.86 3.74 1.12
CA ASP A 214 -29.77 2.91 0.33
C ASP A 214 -29.63 3.06 -1.20
N LYS A 215 -28.79 3.99 -1.67
CA LYS A 215 -28.54 4.27 -3.09
C LYS A 215 -27.08 4.15 -3.49
N ILE A 216 -26.26 3.48 -2.68
CA ILE A 216 -24.90 3.16 -3.07
C ILE A 216 -24.96 2.27 -4.32
N PRO A 217 -24.27 2.62 -5.42
CA PRO A 217 -24.25 1.80 -6.62
C PRO A 217 -23.79 0.37 -6.31
N ASN A 218 -24.27 -0.63 -7.06
CA ASN A 218 -23.85 -2.02 -6.88
C ASN A 218 -22.44 -2.23 -7.45
N ILE A 219 -21.44 -1.76 -6.71
CA ILE A 219 -20.01 -1.84 -7.03
C ILE A 219 -19.34 -3.03 -6.34
N PHE A 220 -19.98 -3.57 -5.32
CA PHE A 220 -19.52 -4.75 -4.63
C PHE A 220 -19.75 -5.97 -5.51
N SER A 221 -18.82 -6.91 -5.45
CA SER A 221 -19.06 -8.23 -6.03
C SER A 221 -20.26 -8.89 -5.36
N GLU A 222 -20.95 -9.79 -6.08
CA GLU A 222 -22.10 -10.54 -5.54
C GLU A 222 -21.80 -11.32 -4.24
N PHE A 223 -20.51 -11.51 -3.94
CA PHE A 223 -20.01 -12.27 -2.80
C PHE A 223 -19.49 -11.39 -1.66
N ALA A 224 -19.44 -10.08 -1.85
CA ALA A 224 -18.99 -9.14 -0.83
C ALA A 224 -20.15 -8.76 0.08
N ASP A 225 -19.93 -8.86 1.39
CA ASP A 225 -20.86 -8.35 2.38
C ASP A 225 -20.69 -6.83 2.51
N ALA A 226 -21.55 -6.10 1.79
CA ALA A 226 -21.50 -4.65 1.73
C ALA A 226 -21.67 -4.00 3.11
N GLU A 227 -22.48 -4.58 4.00
CA GLU A 227 -22.73 -4.02 5.32
C GLU A 227 -21.49 -4.16 6.20
N LEU A 228 -20.89 -5.36 6.23
CA LEU A 228 -19.64 -5.59 6.94
C LEU A 228 -18.49 -4.70 6.43
N ILE A 229 -18.39 -4.51 5.11
CA ILE A 229 -17.38 -3.63 4.52
C ILE A 229 -17.59 -2.18 4.97
N LEU A 230 -18.83 -1.69 4.95
CA LEU A 230 -19.13 -0.32 5.37
C LEU A 230 -18.86 -0.14 6.87
N GLU A 231 -19.21 -1.12 7.71
CA GLU A 231 -18.89 -1.10 9.14
C GLU A 231 -17.37 -1.04 9.38
N ASP A 232 -16.57 -1.83 8.67
CA ASP A 232 -15.10 -1.80 8.76
C ASP A 232 -14.55 -0.42 8.35
N LEU A 233 -15.07 0.17 7.27
CA LEU A 233 -14.67 1.50 6.80
C LEU A 233 -15.04 2.63 7.78
N ILE A 234 -16.20 2.55 8.41
CA ILE A 234 -16.65 3.51 9.44
C ILE A 234 -15.79 3.35 10.69
N HIS A 235 -15.56 2.11 11.13
CA HIS A 235 -14.73 1.79 12.28
C HIS A 235 -13.32 2.35 12.12
N HIS A 236 -12.73 2.20 10.92
CA HIS A 236 -11.42 2.75 10.60
C HIS A 236 -11.43 4.23 10.22
N GLN A 237 -12.55 4.93 10.37
CA GLN A 237 -12.70 6.38 10.11
C GLN A 237 -12.26 6.77 8.69
N ILE A 238 -12.49 5.89 7.72
CA ILE A 238 -12.27 6.17 6.29
C ILE A 238 -13.50 6.85 5.71
N VAL A 239 -14.68 6.35 6.06
CA VAL A 239 -15.97 6.94 5.70
C VAL A 239 -16.72 7.36 6.96
N THR A 240 -17.73 8.21 6.80
CA THR A 240 -18.64 8.61 7.88
C THR A 240 -20.08 8.60 7.39
N GLU A 241 -20.99 8.32 8.32
CA GLU A 241 -22.43 8.43 8.09
C GLU A 241 -22.96 9.72 8.71
N ILE A 242 -23.69 10.49 7.91
CA ILE A 242 -24.34 11.74 8.34
C ILE A 242 -25.80 11.67 7.94
N LYS A 243 -26.69 11.95 8.89
CA LYS A 243 -28.12 12.04 8.62
C LYS A 243 -28.50 13.41 8.07
N ASP A 244 -29.31 13.41 7.01
CA ASP A 244 -29.95 14.61 6.49
C ASP A 244 -31.09 15.09 7.41
N GLN A 245 -31.80 16.16 7.03
CA GLN A 245 -32.94 16.68 7.79
C GLN A 245 -34.12 15.68 7.87
N LYS A 246 -34.19 14.70 6.97
CA LYS A 246 -35.22 13.65 6.95
C LYS A 246 -34.76 12.38 7.66
N GLU A 247 -33.71 12.46 8.46
CA GLU A 247 -33.09 11.34 9.18
C GLU A 247 -32.56 10.22 8.27
N ARG A 248 -32.39 10.47 6.97
CA ARG A 248 -31.83 9.49 6.05
C ARG A 248 -30.30 9.50 6.15
N PRO A 249 -29.64 8.33 6.29
CA PRO A 249 -28.19 8.25 6.37
C PRO A 249 -27.54 8.43 5.00
N TRP A 250 -26.53 9.30 4.96
CA TRP A 250 -25.65 9.53 3.82
C TRP A 250 -24.24 9.09 4.16
N LEU A 251 -23.58 8.44 3.21
CA LEU A 251 -22.21 7.99 3.28
C LEU A 251 -21.30 8.99 2.57
N LEU A 252 -20.27 9.44 3.28
CA LEU A 252 -19.28 10.39 2.79
C LEU A 252 -17.86 9.89 3.10
N LEU A 253 -16.90 10.19 2.24
CA LEU A 253 -15.49 9.92 2.54
C LEU A 253 -15.04 10.87 3.64
N LEU A 254 -14.62 10.36 4.80
CA LEU A 254 -14.12 11.17 5.91
C LEU A 254 -12.64 11.49 5.73
N THR A 255 -11.85 10.48 5.35
CA THR A 255 -10.41 10.62 5.14
C THR A 255 -10.04 10.12 3.76
N ASP A 256 -9.46 11.00 2.95
CA ASP A 256 -8.79 10.56 1.72
C ASP A 256 -7.38 10.07 2.08
N ILE A 257 -6.94 9.00 1.44
CA ILE A 257 -5.65 8.38 1.70
C ILE A 257 -4.76 8.59 0.48
N GLN A 258 -3.62 9.23 0.70
CA GLN A 258 -2.68 9.60 -0.36
C GLN A 258 -1.23 9.28 0.02
N PRO A 259 -0.44 8.78 -0.93
CA PRO A 259 1.01 8.69 -0.75
C PRO A 259 1.64 10.07 -0.95
N ILE A 260 2.40 10.53 0.05
CA ILE A 260 3.31 11.65 -0.12
C ILE A 260 4.70 11.08 -0.39
N ILE A 261 5.22 11.38 -1.57
CA ILE A 261 6.60 11.09 -1.93
C ILE A 261 7.40 12.38 -1.80
N PHE A 262 8.48 12.34 -1.02
CA PHE A 262 9.27 13.52 -0.69
C PHE A 262 10.77 13.23 -0.76
N PHE A 263 11.56 14.31 -0.85
CA PHE A 263 13.02 14.21 -0.84
C PHE A 263 13.53 13.92 0.57
N PRO A 264 14.35 12.86 0.77
CA PRO A 264 14.79 12.45 2.10
C PRO A 264 16.01 13.25 2.57
N GLU A 265 15.81 14.51 2.97
CA GLU A 265 16.90 15.39 3.42
C GLU A 265 17.75 14.78 4.55
N TYR A 266 17.09 14.05 5.47
CA TYR A 266 17.76 13.38 6.58
C TYR A 266 18.82 12.36 6.10
N LEU A 267 18.67 11.80 4.89
CA LEU A 267 19.57 10.80 4.35
C LEU A 267 20.95 11.37 4.03
N LEU A 268 21.06 12.69 3.76
CA LEU A 268 22.34 13.36 3.53
C LEU A 268 23.26 13.24 4.75
N ASN A 269 22.71 13.49 5.95
CA ASN A 269 23.44 13.34 7.20
C ASN A 269 23.72 11.87 7.50
N ASN A 270 22.73 10.99 7.31
CA ASN A 270 22.93 9.57 7.60
C ASN A 270 24.01 8.93 6.70
N ILE A 271 24.10 9.31 5.42
CA ILE A 271 25.16 8.86 4.51
C ILE A 271 26.53 9.36 4.99
N LYS A 272 26.61 10.63 5.40
CA LYS A 272 27.85 11.21 5.92
C LYS A 272 28.30 10.49 7.20
N ASP A 273 27.38 10.25 8.13
CA ASP A 273 27.65 9.56 9.38
C ASP A 273 28.05 8.11 9.14
N ALA A 274 27.36 7.41 8.23
CA ALA A 274 27.72 6.06 7.82
C ALA A 274 29.12 6.01 7.18
N TYR A 275 29.49 6.99 6.35
CA TYR A 275 30.83 7.04 5.76
C TYR A 275 31.94 7.26 6.81
N HIS A 276 31.69 8.14 7.78
CA HIS A 276 32.64 8.47 8.85
C HIS A 276 32.62 7.51 10.03
N SER A 277 31.65 6.58 10.08
CA SER A 277 31.50 5.62 11.16
C SER A 277 32.76 4.81 11.45
N GLU A 278 33.04 4.63 12.74
CA GLU A 278 34.05 3.70 13.25
C GLU A 278 33.51 2.26 13.33
N ASP A 279 32.19 2.10 13.45
CA ASP A 279 31.54 0.79 13.38
C ASP A 279 31.61 0.26 11.95
N VAL A 280 32.42 -0.78 11.75
CA VAL A 280 32.65 -1.45 10.46
C VAL A 280 31.35 -1.98 9.86
N LYS A 281 30.36 -2.37 10.68
CA LYS A 281 29.05 -2.83 10.19
C LYS A 281 28.19 -1.70 9.63
N LYS A 282 28.45 -0.47 10.05
CA LYS A 282 27.75 0.73 9.55
C LYS A 282 28.52 1.50 8.51
N LYS A 283 29.82 1.22 8.39
CA LYS A 283 30.71 1.96 7.53
C LYS A 283 30.44 1.68 6.06
N ILE A 284 30.04 2.70 5.30
CA ILE A 284 29.92 2.59 3.84
C ILE A 284 31.20 3.06 3.13
N PRO A 285 31.56 2.48 1.98
CA PRO A 285 32.69 2.94 1.16
C PRO A 285 32.45 4.34 0.58
N LEU A 286 33.53 5.07 0.31
CA LEU A 286 33.48 6.39 -0.35
C LEU A 286 32.75 6.34 -1.71
N GLU A 287 32.96 5.29 -2.50
CA GLU A 287 32.29 5.13 -3.81
C GLU A 287 30.77 5.04 -3.65
N VAL A 288 30.30 4.31 -2.63
CA VAL A 288 28.87 4.18 -2.31
C VAL A 288 28.30 5.51 -1.82
N ALA A 289 29.02 6.20 -0.93
CA ALA A 289 28.60 7.49 -0.41
C ALA A 289 28.49 8.55 -1.53
N LYS A 290 29.52 8.67 -2.39
CA LYS A 290 29.49 9.57 -3.55
C LYS A 290 28.32 9.25 -4.47
N LYS A 291 28.17 7.98 -4.85
CA LYS A 291 27.09 7.56 -5.73
C LYS A 291 25.70 7.86 -5.15
N ALA A 292 25.53 7.68 -3.84
CA ALA A 292 24.28 8.00 -3.17
C ALA A 292 23.98 9.50 -3.20
N LEU A 293 24.99 10.34 -2.96
CA LEU A 293 24.84 11.80 -3.07
C LEU A 293 24.54 12.23 -4.51
N ASP A 294 25.23 11.69 -5.51
CA ASP A 294 24.96 11.98 -6.93
C ASP A 294 23.50 11.63 -7.30
N LEU A 295 23.00 10.48 -6.82
CA LEU A 295 21.62 10.05 -7.06
C LEU A 295 20.60 10.93 -6.34
N LEU A 296 20.92 11.42 -5.14
CA LEU A 296 20.06 12.35 -4.40
C LEU A 296 20.05 13.73 -5.05
N GLU A 297 21.18 14.22 -5.55
CA GLU A 297 21.27 15.49 -6.26
C GLU A 297 20.42 15.48 -7.53
N VAL A 298 20.45 14.39 -8.31
CA VAL A 298 19.57 14.21 -9.48
C VAL A 298 18.09 14.11 -9.08
N ALA A 299 17.80 13.57 -7.89
CA ALA A 299 16.44 13.41 -7.38
C ALA A 299 15.89 14.67 -6.70
N TYR A 300 16.74 15.67 -6.41
CA TYR A 300 16.33 16.90 -5.76
C TYR A 300 15.41 17.71 -6.70
N PRO A 301 14.20 18.13 -6.27
CA PRO A 301 13.25 18.82 -7.14
C PRO A 301 13.72 20.19 -7.63
N GLU A 302 14.66 20.83 -6.93
CA GLU A 302 15.13 22.18 -7.26
C GLU A 302 16.49 22.14 -7.95
N LYS A 303 16.58 22.68 -9.18
CA LYS A 303 17.87 23.16 -9.66
C LYS A 303 18.29 24.30 -8.72
N ILE A 304 19.30 24.08 -7.90
CA ILE A 304 20.02 25.17 -7.26
C ILE A 304 20.84 25.83 -8.37
N GLU A 305 20.29 26.86 -8.99
CA GLU A 305 21.08 27.78 -9.81
C GLU A 305 21.94 28.61 -8.85
N PHE A 306 23.26 28.59 -9.07
CA PHE A 306 24.24 29.40 -8.34
C PHE A 306 24.19 30.87 -8.78
#